data_AF-A0A498K6U7-F1
#
_entry.id   AF-A0A498K6U7-F1
#
_cell.length_a   1.000
_cell.length_b   1.000
_cell.length_c   1.000
_cell.angle_alpha   90.00
_cell.angle_beta   90.00
_cell.angle_gamma   90.00
#
_symmetry.space_group_name_H-M   'P 1'
#
loop_
_entity.id
_entity.type
_entity.pdbx_description
1 polymer ?
#
loop_
_entity_poly.entity_id
_entity_poly.type
_entity_poly.pdbx_seq_one_letter_code
_entity_poly.pdbx_strand_id
1 'polypeptide(L)' 'MADKILVNSKLTASMFAKKFKHLDARGIEPAVLYPAVNVNQFNEPANSYK' A
#
# COMPACT_ATOMS: atom_id res chain seq x y z
N MET A 1 14.17 -10.64 6.72
CA MET A 1 12.88 -10.38 7.38
C MET A 1 12.52 -8.94 7.05
N ALA A 2 11.27 -8.64 6.69
CA ALA A 2 10.88 -7.26 6.40
C ALA A 2 10.62 -6.52 7.72
N ASP A 3 11.12 -5.30 7.85
CA ASP A 3 10.87 -4.46 9.03
C ASP A 3 9.43 -3.94 9.09
N LYS A 4 8.78 -3.80 7.92
CA LYS A 4 7.38 -3.36 7.81
C LYS A 4 6.67 -4.05 6.65
N ILE A 5 5.38 -4.31 6.83
CA ILE A 5 4.47 -4.76 5.78
C ILE A 5 3.54 -3.59 5.45
N LEU A 6 3.46 -3.24 4.17
CA LEU A 6 2.63 -2.15 3.67
C LEU A 6 1.54 -2.72 2.77
N VAL A 7 0.30 -2.27 2.99
CA VAL A 7 -0.87 -2.66 2.19
C VAL A 7 -1.59 -1.44 1.64
N ASN A 8 -2.16 -1.59 0.45
CA ASN A 8 -2.76 -0.48 -0.30
C ASN A 8 -4.13 0.00 0.22
N SER A 9 -4.72 -0.72 1.18
CA SER A 9 -6.06 -0.39 1.67
C SER A 9 -6.35 -1.01 3.04
N LYS A 10 -7.36 -0.45 3.73
CA LYS A 10 -7.92 -1.02 4.97
C LYS A 10 -8.54 -2.41 4.74
N LEU A 11 -9.14 -2.64 3.57
CA LEU A 11 -9.68 -3.96 3.22
C LEU A 11 -8.56 -5.01 3.20
N THR A 12 -7.47 -4.71 2.50
CA THR A 12 -6.29 -5.59 2.44
C THR A 12 -5.69 -5.81 3.84
N ALA A 13 -5.62 -4.78 4.68
CA ALA A 13 -5.19 -4.93 6.07
C ALA A 13 -6.09 -5.90 6.86
N SER A 14 -7.41 -5.77 6.75
CA SER A 14 -8.36 -6.67 7.41
C SER A 14 -8.31 -8.11 6.89
N MET A 15 -7.92 -8.29 5.62
CA MET A 15 -7.75 -9.60 5.00
C MET A 15 -6.42 -10.25 5.38
N PHE A 16 -5.42 -9.44 5.76
CA PHE A 16 -4.09 -9.90 6.12
C PHE A 16 -4.13 -10.86 7.31
N ALA A 17 -4.77 -10.46 8.41
CA ALA A 17 -4.92 -11.30 9.60
C ALA A 17 -5.62 -12.65 9.28
N LYS A 18 -6.64 -12.61 8.40
CA LYS A 18 -7.39 -13.80 7.99
C LYS A 18 -6.57 -14.77 7.15
N LYS A 19 -5.67 -14.25 6.30
CA LYS A 19 -4.86 -15.04 5.36
C LYS A 19 -3.54 -15.49 5.98
N PHE A 20 -2.89 -14.66 6.77
CA PHE A 20 -1.57 -14.90 7.35
C PHE A 20 -1.65 -15.16 8.85
N LYS A 21 -2.39 -16.20 9.25
CA LYS A 21 -2.64 -16.57 10.66
C LYS A 21 -1.37 -16.71 11.50
N HIS A 22 -0.27 -17.19 10.91
CA HIS A 22 1.00 -17.32 11.61
C HIS A 22 1.69 -15.98 11.89
N LEU A 23 1.48 -14.97 11.05
CA LEU A 23 2.02 -13.63 11.26
C LEU A 23 1.13 -12.86 12.25
N ASP A 24 -0.18 -13.02 12.13
CA ASP A 24 -1.19 -12.50 13.06
C ASP A 24 -0.96 -13.01 14.49
N ALA A 25 -0.74 -14.32 14.65
CA ALA A 25 -0.41 -14.94 15.95
C ALA A 25 0.91 -14.43 16.56
N ARG A 26 1.79 -13.82 15.74
CA ARG A 26 3.03 -13.16 16.18
C ARG A 26 2.85 -11.67 16.44
N GLY A 27 1.63 -11.14 16.32
CA GLY A 27 1.32 -9.71 16.48
C GLY A 27 1.83 -8.84 15.34
N ILE A 28 2.11 -9.42 14.16
CA ILE A 28 2.61 -8.67 13.01
C ILE A 28 1.41 -8.11 12.24
N GLU A 29 1.22 -6.79 12.34
CA GLU A 29 0.16 -6.07 11.64
C GLU A 29 0.71 -5.23 10.48
N PRO A 30 0.03 -5.21 9.32
CA PRO A 30 0.43 -4.36 8.20
C PRO A 30 -0.02 -2.91 8.43
N ALA A 31 0.81 -1.95 8.02
CA ALA A 31 0.41 -0.55 7.93
C ALA A 31 -0.26 -0.26 6.59
N VAL A 32 -1.27 0.61 6.59
CA VAL A 32 -1.94 1.03 5.36
C VAL A 32 -1.16 2.18 4.72
N LEU A 33 -0.70 1.97 3.48
CA LEU A 33 -0.11 2.99 2.63
C LEU A 33 -0.86 3.02 1.30
N TYR A 34 -1.68 4.05 1.12
CA TYR A 34 -2.40 4.26 -0.13
C TYR A 34 -1.40 4.65 -1.24
N PRO A 35 -1.47 4.01 -2.42
CA PRO A 35 -0.70 4.44 -3.57
C PRO A 35 -1.00 5.92 -3.85
N ALA A 36 0.05 6.71 -3.96
CA ALA A 36 -0.04 8.13 -4.29
C ALA A 36 0.74 8.38 -5.58
N VAL A 37 0.25 9.35 -6.35
CA VAL A 37 0.92 9.82 -7.56
C VAL A 37 1.38 11.26 -7.35
N ASN A 38 2.52 11.61 -7.93
CA ASN A 38 2.98 12.98 -7.95
C ASN A 38 2.06 13.81 -8.86
N VAL A 39 1.21 14.66 -8.32
CA VAL A 39 0.26 15.46 -9.11
C VAL A 39 0.96 16.44 -10.06
N ASN A 40 2.17 16.89 -9.72
CA ASN A 40 2.92 17.84 -10.54
C ASN A 40 3.35 17.24 -11.89
N GLN A 41 3.45 15.92 -12.00
CA GLN A 41 3.79 15.24 -13.26
C GLN A 41 2.64 15.31 -14.28
N PHE A 42 1.42 15.62 -13.83
CA PHE A 42 0.24 15.76 -14.69
C PHE A 42 -0.13 17.23 -14.95
N ASN A 43 0.63 18.18 -14.39
CA ASN A 43 0.48 19.60 -14.67
C ASN A 43 1.24 20.06 -15.93
N GLU A 44 1.90 19.14 -16.63
CA GLU A 44 2.39 19.43 -17.97
C GLU A 44 1.21 19.67 -18.93
N PRO A 45 1.29 20.67 -19.83
CA PRO A 45 0.29 20.83 -20.87
C PRO A 45 0.17 19.53 -21.67
N ALA A 46 -1.06 19.08 -21.94
CA ALA A 46 -1.37 17.83 -22.65
C ALA A 46 -0.73 17.68 -24.06
N ASN A 47 0.01 18.69 -24.53
CA ASN A 47 0.75 18.71 -25.79
C ASN A 47 2.24 18.35 -25.65
N SER A 48 2.71 17.81 -24.52
CA SER A 48 4.11 17.35 -24.38
C SER A 48 4.39 15.96 -24.98
N TYR A 49 3.37 15.25 -25.47
CA TYR A 49 3.56 14.04 -26.28
C TYR A 49 3.93 14.44 -27.72
N LYS A 50 5.24 14.41 -28.04
CA LYS A 50 5.73 14.35 -29.42
C LYS A 50 5.91 12.90 -29.86
#